data_AF-A0A498PYB7-F1
#
_entry.id   AF-A0A498PYB7-F1
#
_cell.length_a   1.000
_cell.length_b   1.000
_cell.length_c   1.000
_cell.angle_alpha   90.00
_cell.angle_beta   90.00
_cell.angle_gamma   90.00
#
_symmetry.space_group_name_H-M   'P 1'
#
loop_
_entity.id
_entity.type
_entity.pdbx_description
1 polymer ?
#
loop_
_entity_poly.entity_id
_entity_poly.type
_entity_poly.pdbx_seq_one_letter_code
_entity_poly.pdbx_strand_id
1 'polypeptide(L)' 'MKQNGVRDIRARAWPGNSGRIQIQIGVFRFTALADEAVEFARQLVAAVDELRSGVQHAQ' A
#
# COMPACT_ATOMS: atom_id res chain seq x y z
N MET A 1 -9.69 24.17 -9.38
CA MET A 1 -9.21 23.89 -8.01
C MET A 1 -8.91 22.40 -7.95
N LYS A 2 -7.63 21.98 -7.94
CA LYS A 2 -7.29 20.54 -7.82
C LYS A 2 -7.58 20.15 -6.37
N GLN A 3 -8.71 19.48 -6.15
CA GLN A 3 -9.00 18.87 -4.87
C GLN A 3 -7.96 17.75 -4.68
N ASN A 4 -6.96 17.98 -3.84
CA ASN A 4 -6.07 16.92 -3.39
C ASN A 4 -6.92 15.95 -2.57
N GLY A 5 -7.48 14.93 -3.23
CA GLY A 5 -8.36 13.90 -2.68
C GLY A 5 -7.63 12.92 -1.74
N VAL A 6 -6.73 13.43 -0.91
CA VAL A 6 -5.90 12.67 0.03
C VAL A 6 -6.51 12.74 1.42
N ARG A 7 -7.83 12.56 1.54
CA ARG A 7 -8.46 12.59 2.88
C ARG A 7 -8.55 11.24 3.56
N ASP A 8 -8.23 10.11 2.90
CA ASP A 8 -8.17 8.83 3.60
C ASP A 8 -7.44 7.69 2.83
N ILE A 9 -6.14 7.84 2.55
CA ILE A 9 -5.35 6.72 2.00
C ILE A 9 -5.05 5.74 3.15
N ARG A 10 -5.92 4.74 3.34
CA ARG A 10 -5.70 3.63 4.28
C ARG A 10 -5.35 2.35 3.54
N ALA A 11 -4.35 1.64 4.06
CA ALA A 11 -4.05 0.27 3.66
C ALA A 11 -4.84 -0.72 4.50
N ARG A 12 -5.41 -1.75 3.86
CA ARG A 12 -6.08 -2.88 4.53
C ARG A 12 -5.83 -4.15 3.74
N ALA A 13 -5.69 -5.27 4.44
CA ALA A 13 -5.62 -6.60 3.84
C ALA A 13 -6.52 -7.57 4.61
N TRP A 14 -7.20 -8.47 3.91
CA TRP A 14 -8.03 -9.51 4.51
C TRP A 14 -8.06 -10.78 3.65
N PRO A 15 -8.36 -11.95 4.25
CA PRO A 15 -8.51 -13.19 3.50
C PRO A 15 -9.62 -13.08 2.46
N GLY A 16 -9.32 -13.51 1.23
CA GLY A 16 -10.28 -13.68 0.14
C GLY A 16 -10.57 -15.15 -0.15
N ASN A 17 -11.30 -15.41 -1.23
CA ASN A 17 -11.64 -16.77 -1.64
C ASN A 17 -10.42 -17.51 -2.22
N SER A 18 -10.44 -18.84 -2.12
CA SER A 18 -9.48 -19.75 -2.76
C SER A 18 -8.02 -19.48 -2.40
N GLY A 19 -7.74 -19.14 -1.13
CA GLY A 19 -6.37 -18.91 -0.63
C GLY A 19 -5.74 -17.60 -1.10
N ARG A 20 -6.53 -16.67 -1.64
CA ARG A 20 -6.08 -15.34 -2.07
C ARG A 20 -6.24 -14.31 -0.97
N ILE A 21 -5.49 -13.22 -1.06
CA ILE A 21 -5.59 -12.06 -0.17
C ILE A 21 -6.14 -10.87 -0.96
N GLN A 22 -7.15 -10.20 -0.40
CA GLN A 22 -7.62 -8.92 -0.93
C GLN A 22 -6.89 -7.79 -0.23
N ILE A 23 -6.38 -6.84 -1.03
CA ILE A 23 -5.63 -5.69 -0.56
C ILE A 23 -6.33 -4.43 -1.06
N GLN A 24 -6.44 -3.43 -0.18
CA GLN A 24 -6.99 -2.12 -0.50
C GLN A 24 -6.00 -1.02 -0.08
N ILE A 25 -5.80 -0.05 -0.97
CA ILE A 25 -5.04 1.18 -0.71
C ILE A 25 -5.89 2.36 -1.19
N GLY A 26 -6.46 3.11 -0.24
CA GLY A 26 -7.43 4.15 -0.57
C GLY A 26 -8.63 3.55 -1.32
N VAL A 27 -8.87 4.00 -2.56
CA VAL A 27 -9.95 3.51 -3.42
C VAL A 27 -9.58 2.29 -4.27
N PHE A 28 -8.28 1.97 -4.37
CA PHE A 28 -7.81 0.87 -5.19
C PHE A 28 -7.90 -0.44 -4.42
N ARG A 29 -8.45 -1.48 -5.05
CA ARG A 29 -8.54 -2.83 -4.50
C ARG A 29 -8.07 -3.83 -5.53
N PHE A 30 -7.27 -4.79 -5.10
CA PHE A 30 -6.79 -5.90 -5.92
C PHE A 30 -6.71 -7.18 -5.10
N THR A 31 -6.56 -8.30 -5.80
CA THR A 31 -6.48 -9.64 -5.19
C THR A 31 -5.18 -10.27 -5.64
N ALA A 32 -4.43 -10.83 -4.70
CA ALA A 32 -3.14 -11.47 -4.93
C ALA A 32 -3.11 -12.85 -4.26
N LEU A 33 -2.19 -13.72 -4.68
CA LEU A 33 -1.83 -14.89 -3.88
C LEU A 33 -1.18 -14.46 -2.56
N ALA A 34 -1.12 -15.35 -1.58
CA ALA A 34 -0.55 -15.03 -0.27
C ALA A 34 0.92 -14.59 -0.37
N ASP A 35 1.74 -15.30 -1.15
CA ASP A 35 3.16 -14.96 -1.34
C ASP A 35 3.34 -13.62 -2.05
N GLU A 36 2.52 -13.34 -3.08
CA GLU A 36 2.50 -12.06 -3.80
C GLU A 36 2.10 -10.90 -2.87
N ALA A 37 1.12 -11.12 -1.99
CA ALA A 37 0.67 -10.13 -1.02
C ALA A 37 1.76 -9.79 0.01
N VAL A 38 2.52 -10.79 0.46
CA VAL A 38 3.65 -10.59 1.37
C VAL A 38 4.77 -9.81 0.69
N GLU A 39 5.12 -10.18 -0.55
CA GLU A 39 6.16 -9.49 -1.30
C GLU A 39 5.79 -8.04 -1.60
N PHE A 40 4.54 -7.79 -1.97
CA PHE A 40 4.01 -6.45 -2.12
C PHE A 40 4.12 -5.62 -0.84
N ALA A 41 3.79 -6.21 0.33
CA ALA A 41 3.92 -5.52 1.61
C ALA A 41 5.38 -5.15 1.93
N ARG A 42 6.35 -6.01 1.60
CA ARG A 42 7.78 -5.72 1.78
C ARG A 42 8.23 -4.54 0.91
N GLN A 43 7.83 -4.52 -0.36
CA GLN A 43 8.15 -3.43 -1.27
C GLN A 43 7.54 -2.10 -0.79
N LEU A 44 6.33 -2.12 -0.24
CA LEU A 44 5.74 -0.93 0.38
C LEU A 44 6.53 -0.43 1.58
N VAL A 45 7.02 -1.32 2.45
CA VAL A 45 7.86 -0.93 3.60
C VAL A 45 9.16 -0.29 3.12
N ALA A 46 9.83 -0.88 2.12
CA ALA A 46 11.04 -0.31 1.54
C ALA A 46 10.78 1.10 0.95
N ALA A 47 9.68 1.27 0.22
CA ALA A 47 9.29 2.58 -0.32
C ALA A 47 9.01 3.62 0.79
N VAL A 48 8.48 3.20 1.94
CA VAL A 48 8.30 4.11 3.09
C VAL A 48 9.64 4.59 3.63
N ASP A 49 10.66 3.72 3.70
CA ASP A 49 11.99 4.09 4.20
C ASP A 49 12.73 5.01 3.22
N GLU A 50 12.56 4.80 1.91
CA GLU A 50 13.05 5.74 0.88
C GLU A 50 12.41 7.13 1.02
N LEU A 51 11.08 7.19 1.20
CA LEU A 51 10.37 8.44 1.40
C LEU A 51 10.86 9.19 2.65
N ARG A 52 11.08 8.48 3.76
CA ARG A 52 11.61 9.07 5.00
C ARG A 52 12.99 9.67 4.78
N SER A 53 13.87 8.94 4.11
CA SER A 53 15.22 9.39 3.79
C SER A 53 15.20 10.63 2.88
N GLY A 54 14.34 10.63 1.86
CA GLY A 54 14.14 11.77 0.97
C GLY A 54 13.60 13.02 1.67
N VAL A 55 12.68 12.87 2.63
CA VAL A 55 12.16 13.99 3.43
C VAL A 55 13.23 14.59 4.34
N GLN A 56 14.11 13.77 4.92
CA GLN A 56 15.21 14.23 5.78
C GLN A 56 16.27 15.04 5.02
N HIS A 57 16.44 14.80 3.72
CA HIS A 57 17.37 15.56 2.87
C HIS A 57 16.77 16.83 2.25
N ALA A 58 15.46 17.02 2.36
CA ALA A 58 14.75 18.20 1.85
C ALA A 58 14.50 19.28 2.92
N GLN A 59 14.95 19.05 4.15
CA GLN A 59 14.93 20.00 5.28
C GLN A 59 16.30 20.65 5.47
#